data_AF-A0A355GD52-F1
#
_entry.id   AF-A0A355GD52-F1
#
_cell.length_a   1.000
_cell.length_b   1.000
_cell.length_c   1.000
_cell.angle_alpha   90.00
_cell.angle_beta   90.00
_cell.angle_gamma   90.00
#
_symmetry.space_group_name_H-M   'P 1'
#
loop_
_entity.id
_entity.type
_entity.pdbx_description
1 polymer ?
#
loop_
_entity_poly.entity_id
_entity_poly.type
_entity_poly.pdbx_seq_one_letter_code
_entity_poly.pdbx_strand_id
1 'polypeptide(L)'
;DIATFSFYPTKNLSALGDGGAITTSHDELAERCRCLRQYGWTSKYRSDVPDGRNSRLDELQAAILRVKLRHLNAFNEKRRAICNHLNQTCQGIVDVVT
;
A
#
# COMPACT_ATOMS: atom_id res chain seq x y z
N ASP A 1 -4.03 13.64 -7.62
CA ASP A 1 -3.48 13.04 -8.85
C ASP A 1 -3.05 11.60 -8.70
N ILE A 2 -2.11 11.28 -7.79
CA ILE A 2 -1.63 9.90 -7.54
C ILE A 2 -1.62 9.62 -6.03
N ALA A 3 -1.97 8.41 -5.63
CA ALA A 3 -1.70 7.87 -4.30
C ALA A 3 -0.75 6.67 -4.37
N THR A 4 0.09 6.51 -3.36
CA THR A 4 1.08 5.43 -3.25
C THR A 4 0.90 4.66 -1.96
N PHE A 5 0.90 3.34 -2.05
CA PHE A 5 0.72 2.44 -0.92
C PHE A 5 1.94 1.54 -0.74
N SER A 6 2.34 1.37 0.52
CA SER A 6 3.28 0.33 0.93
C SER A 6 2.48 -0.84 1.51
N PHE A 7 2.87 -2.05 1.13
CA PHE A 7 2.35 -3.29 1.68
C PHE A 7 3.38 -4.00 2.56
N TYR A 8 4.35 -3.26 3.09
CA TYR A 8 5.34 -3.80 4.01
C TYR A 8 4.65 -4.55 5.18
N PRO A 9 5.24 -5.64 5.72
CA PRO A 9 4.56 -6.57 6.64
C PRO A 9 3.85 -5.93 7.84
N THR A 10 4.31 -4.78 8.32
CA THR A 10 3.75 -4.07 9.49
C THR A 10 2.62 -3.08 9.16
N LYS A 11 2.29 -2.86 7.88
CA LYS A 11 1.19 -1.98 7.47
C LYS A 11 -0.18 -2.60 7.76
N ASN A 12 -1.23 -1.78 7.81
CA ASN A 12 -2.59 -2.23 8.10
C ASN A 12 -3.08 -3.29 7.09
N LEU A 13 -2.80 -3.06 5.81
CA LEU A 13 -2.88 -4.06 4.75
C LEU A 13 -1.44 -4.43 4.37
N SER A 14 -1.05 -5.67 4.60
CA SER A 14 0.33 -6.10 4.41
C SER A 14 0.48 -7.40 3.64
N ALA A 15 1.53 -7.44 2.81
CA ALA A 15 2.08 -8.62 2.17
C ALA A 15 2.94 -9.42 3.18
N LEU A 16 3.47 -10.57 2.75
CA LEU A 16 4.46 -11.34 3.52
C LEU A 16 5.91 -10.92 3.24
N GLY A 17 6.12 -10.01 2.30
CA GLY A 17 7.40 -9.41 1.98
C GLY A 17 7.22 -7.96 1.52
N ASP A 18 8.14 -7.49 0.69
CA ASP A 18 8.04 -6.16 0.11
C ASP A 18 6.97 -6.09 -0.97
N GLY A 19 6.30 -4.94 -1.04
CA GLY A 19 5.26 -4.69 -2.01
C GLY A 19 4.70 -3.27 -1.90
N GLY A 20 4.10 -2.82 -3.00
CA GLY A 20 3.43 -1.54 -3.04
C GLY A 20 2.47 -1.44 -4.21
N ALA A 21 1.70 -0.37 -4.22
CA ALA A 21 0.76 -0.05 -5.29
C ALA A 21 0.71 1.45 -5.54
N ILE A 22 0.35 1.81 -6.77
CA ILE A 22 0.01 3.16 -7.17
C ILE A 22 -1.45 3.15 -7.58
N THR A 23 -2.23 4.14 -7.14
CA THR A 23 -3.59 4.37 -7.63
C THR A 23 -3.72 5.79 -8.14
N THR A 24 -4.55 5.97 -9.16
CA THR A 24 -4.84 7.27 -9.77
C THR A 24 -6.18 7.18 -10.48
N SER A 25 -6.86 8.31 -10.64
CA SER A 25 -8.05 8.47 -11.46
C SER A 25 -7.74 9.00 -12.86
N HIS A 26 -6.47 9.21 -13.20
CA HIS A 26 -6.04 9.74 -14.51
C HIS A 26 -5.42 8.63 -15.35
N ASP A 27 -6.04 8.33 -16.50
CA ASP A 27 -5.63 7.23 -17.38
C ASP A 27 -4.21 7.42 -17.91
N GLU A 28 -3.82 8.65 -18.25
CA GLU A 28 -2.47 8.97 -18.72
C GLU A 28 -1.40 8.68 -17.67
N LEU A 29 -1.67 9.03 -16.40
CA LEU A 29 -0.77 8.75 -15.29
C LEU A 29 -0.71 7.24 -15.01
N ALA A 30 -1.85 6.54 -15.10
CA ALA A 30 -1.91 5.10 -14.93
C ALA A 30 -1.09 4.37 -15.99
N GLU A 31 -1.19 4.78 -17.26
CA GLU A 31 -0.40 4.21 -18.37
C GLU A 31 1.09 4.44 -18.16
N ARG A 32 1.48 5.68 -17.82
CA ARG A 32 2.88 6.01 -17.56
C ARG A 32 3.45 5.19 -16.39
N CYS A 33 2.72 5.04 -15.29
CA CYS A 33 3.11 4.18 -14.18
C CYS A 33 3.22 2.70 -14.60
N ARG A 34 2.30 2.21 -15.44
CA ARG A 34 2.32 0.83 -15.94
C ARG A 34 3.55 0.55 -16.81
N CYS A 35 3.98 1.51 -17.63
CA CYS A 35 5.23 1.41 -18.39
C CYS A 35 6.45 1.44 -17.45
N LEU A 36 6.55 2.45 -16.57
CA LEU A 36 7.70 2.64 -15.68
C LEU A 36 7.94 1.47 -14.72
N ARG A 37 6.88 0.79 -14.25
CA ARG A 37 6.99 -0.38 -13.36
C ARG A 37 7.63 -1.59 -14.02
N GLN A 38 7.64 -1.62 -15.36
CA GLN A 38 8.14 -2.72 -16.17
C GLN A 38 9.09 -2.19 -17.25
N TYR A 39 10.26 -1.72 -16.82
CA TYR A 39 11.38 -1.33 -17.70
C TYR A 39 11.05 -0.23 -18.74
N GLY A 40 9.95 0.51 -18.59
CA GLY A 40 9.52 1.49 -19.59
C GLY A 40 8.82 0.87 -20.80
N TRP A 41 8.35 -0.38 -20.66
CA TRP A 41 7.72 -1.11 -21.75
C TRP A 41 6.35 -0.55 -22.13
N THR A 42 6.23 -0.10 -23.37
CA THR A 42 4.95 0.24 -24.03
C THR A 42 4.33 -0.99 -24.70
N SER A 43 5.17 -1.94 -25.15
CA SER A 43 4.76 -3.23 -25.67
C SER A 43 5.87 -4.28 -25.47
N LYS A 44 5.58 -5.54 -25.79
CA LYS A 44 6.53 -6.64 -25.61
C LYS A 44 7.80 -6.35 -26.41
N TYR A 45 8.96 -6.32 -25.72
CA TYR A 45 10.28 -6.01 -26.27
C TYR A 45 10.50 -4.58 -26.75
N ARG A 46 9.61 -3.63 -26.41
CA ARG A 46 9.77 -2.22 -26.75
C ARG A 46 9.73 -1.36 -25.50
N SER A 47 10.88 -0.78 -25.14
CA SER A 47 11.03 0.20 -24.06
C SER A 47 11.18 1.59 -24.67
N ASP A 48 10.07 2.33 -24.76
CA ASP A 48 10.09 3.72 -25.27
C ASP A 48 10.15 4.74 -24.13
N VAL A 49 9.77 4.36 -22.91
CA VAL A 49 9.71 5.28 -21.77
C VAL A 49 11.04 5.21 -21.01
N PRO A 50 11.82 6.31 -20.95
CA PRO A 50 13.09 6.31 -20.22
C PRO A 50 12.88 6.14 -18.70
N ASP A 51 13.95 5.74 -18.01
CA ASP A 51 14.01 5.58 -16.55
C ASP A 51 13.03 4.55 -15.95
N GLY A 52 12.61 3.60 -16.79
CA GLY A 52 11.86 2.43 -16.36
C GLY A 52 12.69 1.49 -15.47
N ARG A 53 12.00 0.76 -14.60
CA ARG A 53 12.60 -0.16 -13.62
C ARG A 53 11.79 -1.45 -13.52
N ASN A 54 12.37 -2.49 -12.92
CA ASN A 54 11.60 -3.67 -12.51
C ASN A 54 11.04 -3.44 -11.11
N SER A 55 9.79 -2.96 -11.01
CA SER A 55 9.14 -2.70 -9.73
C SER A 55 7.71 -3.26 -9.78
N ARG A 56 7.63 -4.59 -9.80
CA ARG A 56 6.39 -5.35 -9.88
C ARG A 56 6.05 -5.96 -8.52
N LEU A 57 4.78 -6.25 -8.32
CA LEU A 57 4.30 -7.03 -7.19
C LEU A 57 4.22 -8.50 -7.61
N ASP A 58 4.80 -9.39 -6.81
CA ASP A 58 4.74 -10.83 -7.08
C ASP A 58 3.30 -11.36 -6.92
N GLU A 59 2.93 -12.35 -7.75
CA GLU A 59 1.60 -12.97 -7.70
C GLU A 59 1.29 -13.61 -6.35
N LEU A 60 2.30 -14.18 -5.67
CA LEU A 60 2.13 -14.70 -4.31
C LEU A 60 1.71 -13.60 -3.33
N GLN A 61 2.41 -12.45 -3.37
CA GLN A 61 2.09 -11.30 -2.52
C GLN A 61 0.70 -10.75 -2.86
N ALA A 62 0.36 -10.65 -4.15
CA ALA A 62 -0.96 -10.21 -4.60
C ALA A 62 -2.10 -11.14 -4.12
N ALA A 63 -1.90 -12.46 -4.15
CA ALA A 63 -2.88 -13.43 -3.66
C ALA A 63 -3.14 -13.27 -2.16
N ILE A 64 -2.09 -13.10 -1.37
CA ILE A 64 -2.18 -12.84 0.08
C ILE A 64 -2.92 -11.53 0.35
N LEU A 65 -2.53 -10.46 -0.34
CA LEU A 65 -3.17 -9.15 -0.22
C LEU A 65 -4.65 -9.20 -0.57
N ARG A 66 -5.04 -9.96 -1.61
CA ARG A 66 -6.44 -10.15 -2.02
C ARG A 66 -7.29 -10.82 -0.95
N VAL A 67 -6.72 -11.73 -0.16
CA VAL A 67 -7.41 -12.30 1.01
C VAL A 67 -7.51 -11.24 2.12
N LYS A 68 -6.39 -10.62 2.51
CA LYS A 68 -6.36 -9.67 3.64
C LYS A 68 -7.18 -8.41 3.38
N LEU A 69 -7.27 -7.94 2.14
CA LEU A 69 -8.06 -6.77 1.75
C LEU A 69 -9.54 -6.93 2.12
N ARG A 70 -10.10 -8.14 2.01
CA ARG A 70 -11.50 -8.43 2.40
C ARG A 70 -11.77 -8.25 3.89
N HIS A 71 -10.72 -8.33 4.72
CA HIS A 71 -10.81 -8.18 6.18
C HIS A 71 -10.33 -6.82 6.67
N LEU A 72 -9.83 -5.96 5.78
CA LEU A 72 -9.15 -4.71 6.13
C LEU A 72 -10.04 -3.77 6.96
N ASN A 73 -11.31 -3.62 6.58
CA ASN A 73 -12.25 -2.75 7.31
C ASN A 73 -12.45 -3.23 8.75
N ALA A 74 -12.76 -4.53 8.93
CA ALA A 74 -12.92 -5.12 10.25
C ALA A 74 -11.65 -5.02 11.11
N PHE A 75 -10.45 -5.20 10.51
CA PHE A 75 -9.18 -5.02 11.22
C PHE A 75 -8.94 -3.56 11.61
N ASN A 76 -9.25 -2.61 10.74
CA ASN A 76 -9.12 -1.18 11.04
C ASN A 76 -10.11 -0.74 12.13
N GLU A 77 -11.33 -1.25 12.12
CA GLU A 77 -12.33 -1.00 13.17
C GLU A 77 -11.84 -1.51 14.53
N LYS A 78 -11.30 -2.73 14.60
CA LYS A 78 -10.68 -3.26 15.83
C LYS A 78 -9.55 -2.36 16.33
N ARG A 79 -8.68 -1.88 15.45
CA ARG A 79 -7.60 -0.93 15.82
C ARG A 79 -8.15 0.38 16.37
N ARG A 80 -9.20 0.94 15.76
CA ARG A 80 -9.87 2.16 16.24
C ARG A 80 -10.50 1.94 17.61
N ALA A 81 -11.17 0.81 17.84
CA ALA A 81 -11.76 0.48 19.13
C ALA A 81 -10.71 0.43 20.26
N ILE A 82 -9.55 -0.21 19.99
CA ILE A 82 -8.42 -0.25 20.94
C ILE A 82 -7.90 1.16 21.24
N CYS A 83 -7.68 1.99 20.20
CA CYS A 83 -7.22 3.37 20.39
C CYS A 83 -8.21 4.21 21.18
N ASN A 84 -9.52 4.08 20.90
CA ASN A 84 -10.56 4.79 21.64
C ASN A 84 -10.59 4.39 23.12
N HIS A 85 -10.45 3.09 23.41
CA HIS A 85 -10.38 2.60 24.78
C HIS A 85 -9.16 3.17 25.51
N LEU A 86 -7.97 3.10 24.90
CA LEU A 86 -6.75 3.68 25.47
C LEU A 86 -6.90 5.19 25.72
N ASN A 87 -7.47 5.94 24.77
CA ASN A 87 -7.70 7.37 24.93
C ASN A 87 -8.63 7.67 26.12
N GLN A 88 -9.67 6.88 26.33
CA GLN A 88 -10.58 7.03 27.47
C GLN A 88 -9.88 6.72 28.80
N THR A 89 -9.09 5.65 28.86
CA THR A 89 -8.40 5.24 30.09
C THR A 89 -7.24 6.17 30.45
N CYS A 90 -6.56 6.74 29.45
CA CYS A 90 -5.45 7.66 29.65
C CYS A 90 -5.88 9.13 29.83
N GLN A 91 -7.18 9.45 29.70
CA GLN A 91 -7.69 10.79 30.00
C GLN A 91 -7.53 11.10 31.49
N GLY A 92 -6.67 12.07 31.80
CA GLY A 92 -6.33 12.47 33.18
C GLY A 92 -5.01 11.89 33.71
N ILE A 93 -4.34 11.01 32.96
CA ILE A 93 -2.96 10.60 33.25
C ILE A 93 -2.01 11.57 32.54
N VAL A 94 -1.98 12.82 33.01
CA VAL A 94 -0.91 13.77 32.65
C VAL A 94 0.05 13.80 33.82
N ASP A 95 1.05 12.93 33.75
CA ASP A 95 2.40 13.14 34.29
C ASP A 95 3.35 12.29 33.42
N VAL A 96 3.35 12.55 32.11
CA VAL A 96 4.47 12.09 31.27
C VAL A 96 5.56 13.14 31.44
N VAL A 97 6.42 12.91 32.43
CA VAL A 97 7.70 13.60 32.54
C VAL A 97 8.53 13.22 31.32
N THR A 98 8.61 14.12 30.35
CA THR A 98 9.70 14.14 29.35
C THR A 98 10.90 14.87 29.91
#